data_AF-A0A1I5BN33-F1
#
_entry.id   AF-A0A1I5BN33-F1
#
_cell.length_a   1.000
_cell.length_b   1.000
_cell.length_c   1.000
_cell.angle_alpha   90.00
_cell.angle_beta   90.00
_cell.angle_gamma   90.00
#
_symmetry.space_group_name_H-M   'P 1'
#
loop_
_entity.id
_entity.type
_entity.pdbx_description
1 polymer ?
#
loop_
_entity_poly.entity_id
_entity_poly.type
_entity_poly.pdbx_seq_one_letter_code
_entity_poly.pdbx_strand_id
1 'polypeptide(L)'
;MNLHKKLQPSRNSFAADPFGYSSSAWLKWGIAQTLAGFPVDISKPPTAEDLKSPILWLTQAEALTQAAVAVIKNQPGFDEMPIYMRGVCDSQYCAVGLMLVGYSLEVCLKAMTILQSGVMTYMANEKSFYHHRLVKLAEFIPDLSVKDKAILQTLTHFTLWAGRYPDPGSGRVKDVEEVFNVAEEHEIAVKDLFALAARVMGHTQAVVDEATR
;
A
#
# COMPACT_ATOMS: atom_id res chain seq x y z
N MET A 1 -16.62 28.99 8.24
CA MET A 1 -15.52 28.25 7.56
C MET A 1 -16.14 27.33 6.52
N ASN A 2 -15.68 27.35 5.25
CA ASN A 2 -16.21 26.45 4.22
C ASN A 2 -15.53 25.07 4.35
N LEU A 3 -16.23 24.10 4.94
CA LEU A 3 -15.73 22.74 5.17
C LEU A 3 -15.46 21.98 3.87
N HIS A 4 -16.27 22.18 2.83
CA HIS A 4 -16.05 21.56 1.52
C HIS A 4 -14.70 21.95 0.90
N LYS A 5 -14.28 23.21 1.07
CA LYS A 5 -12.96 23.68 0.61
C LYS A 5 -11.80 22.98 1.33
N LYS A 6 -11.98 22.58 2.59
CA LYS A 6 -10.95 21.87 3.38
C LYS A 6 -10.77 20.41 2.96
N LEU A 7 -11.77 19.82 2.31
CA LEU A 7 -11.72 18.45 1.78
C LEU A 7 -11.00 18.36 0.42
N GLN A 8 -10.91 19.47 -0.32
CA GLN A 8 -10.30 19.46 -1.65
C GLN A 8 -8.77 19.27 -1.60
N PRO A 9 -8.18 18.56 -2.57
CA PRO A 9 -6.73 18.53 -2.74
C PRO A 9 -6.15 19.94 -2.95
N SER A 10 -4.98 20.22 -2.39
CA SER A 10 -4.32 21.53 -2.52
C SER A 10 -2.80 21.41 -2.50
N ARG A 11 -2.17 21.55 -3.67
CA ARG A 11 -0.71 21.58 -3.78
C ARG A 11 -0.10 22.81 -3.10
N ASN A 12 -0.83 23.93 -3.08
CA ASN A 12 -0.38 25.13 -2.35
C ASN A 12 -0.38 24.89 -0.84
N SER A 13 -1.35 24.15 -0.31
CA SER A 13 -1.38 23.80 1.12
C SER A 13 -0.28 22.80 1.46
N PHE A 14 -0.02 21.82 0.60
CA PHE A 14 1.14 20.94 0.75
C PHE A 14 2.47 21.71 0.70
N ALA A 15 2.62 22.65 -0.24
CA ALA A 15 3.83 23.46 -0.35
C ALA A 15 4.05 24.38 0.87
N ALA A 16 2.96 24.86 1.48
CA ALA A 16 3.02 25.69 2.69
C ALA A 16 3.31 24.90 3.97
N ASP A 17 2.76 23.69 4.09
CA ASP A 17 2.95 22.80 5.25
C ASP A 17 2.86 21.33 4.82
N PRO A 18 3.97 20.70 4.39
CA PRO A 18 3.94 19.35 3.86
C PRO A 18 3.61 18.30 4.93
N PHE A 19 4.04 18.50 6.17
CA PHE A 19 3.81 17.55 7.26
C PHE A 19 2.38 17.64 7.80
N GLY A 20 1.86 18.86 8.01
CA GLY A 20 0.47 19.05 8.42
C GLY A 20 -0.50 18.62 7.31
N TYR A 21 -0.21 18.92 6.05
CA TYR A 21 -1.04 18.45 4.94
C TYR A 21 -1.06 16.91 4.85
N SER A 22 0.10 16.26 4.94
CA SER A 22 0.21 14.81 4.78
C SER A 22 -0.32 14.02 5.98
N SER A 23 -0.35 14.62 7.18
CA SER A 23 -0.96 14.02 8.37
C SER A 23 -2.46 14.34 8.54
N SER A 24 -3.04 15.17 7.65
CA SER A 24 -4.43 15.63 7.78
C SER A 24 -5.52 14.64 7.31
N ALA A 25 -5.16 13.42 6.91
CA ALA A 25 -6.10 12.45 6.36
C ALA A 25 -7.26 12.14 7.33
N TRP A 26 -6.95 11.87 8.60
CA TRP A 26 -7.97 11.65 9.64
C TRP A 26 -8.87 12.88 9.84
N LEU A 27 -8.28 14.09 9.90
CA LEU A 27 -9.04 15.32 10.05
C LEU A 27 -10.02 15.53 8.88
N LYS A 28 -9.57 15.32 7.64
CA LYS A 28 -10.41 15.43 6.45
C LYS A 28 -11.51 14.37 6.47
N TRP A 29 -11.20 13.16 6.90
CA TRP A 29 -12.19 12.10 7.05
C TRP A 29 -13.26 12.44 8.10
N GLY A 30 -12.87 12.94 9.28
CA GLY A 30 -13.82 13.38 10.30
C GLY A 30 -14.73 14.53 9.85
N ILE A 31 -14.20 15.47 9.05
CA ILE A 31 -15.02 16.51 8.40
C ILE A 31 -16.03 15.89 7.43
N ALA A 32 -15.62 14.93 6.60
CA ALA A 32 -16.50 14.25 5.65
C ALA A 32 -17.61 13.47 6.37
N GLN A 33 -17.28 12.73 7.43
CA GLN A 33 -18.26 12.04 8.28
C GLN A 33 -19.27 13.02 8.89
N THR A 34 -18.79 14.16 9.40
CA THR A 34 -19.66 15.19 9.99
C THR A 34 -20.63 15.77 8.97
N LEU A 35 -20.17 16.03 7.74
CA LEU A 35 -21.03 16.48 6.64
C LEU A 35 -22.05 15.41 6.21
N ALA A 36 -21.73 14.13 6.35
CA ALA A 36 -22.61 13.00 6.08
C ALA A 36 -23.60 12.71 7.23
N GLY A 37 -23.61 13.50 8.31
CA GLY A 37 -24.52 13.33 9.44
C GLY A 37 -23.98 12.46 10.59
N PHE A 38 -22.68 12.13 10.58
CA PHE A 38 -21.99 11.38 11.63
C PHE A 38 -20.98 12.29 12.34
N PRO A 39 -21.36 12.96 13.45
CA PRO A 39 -20.50 13.94 14.09
C PRO A 39 -19.20 13.32 14.62
N VAL A 40 -18.06 13.93 14.29
CA VAL A 40 -16.74 13.56 14.82
C VAL A 40 -16.10 14.77 15.50
N ASP A 41 -15.61 14.59 16.73
CA ASP A 41 -14.91 15.65 17.48
C ASP A 41 -13.47 15.81 16.97
N ILE A 42 -13.32 16.54 15.88
CA ILE A 42 -12.02 16.83 15.25
C ILE A 42 -11.15 17.84 16.03
N SER A 43 -11.62 18.32 17.20
CA SER A 43 -10.83 19.17 18.09
C SER A 43 -9.85 18.39 18.96
N LYS A 44 -10.06 17.07 19.07
CA LYS A 44 -9.20 16.15 19.82
C LYS A 44 -8.28 15.38 18.87
N PRO A 45 -7.17 14.81 19.36
CA PRO A 45 -6.39 13.85 18.58
C PRO A 45 -7.22 12.58 18.27
N PRO A 46 -6.91 11.86 17.16
CA PRO A 46 -7.53 10.57 16.89
C PRO A 46 -7.20 9.54 17.96
N THR A 47 -8.16 8.69 18.27
CA THR A 47 -7.93 7.46 19.04
C THR A 47 -7.34 6.37 18.14
N ALA A 48 -6.88 5.26 18.74
CA ALA A 48 -6.43 4.10 17.97
C ALA A 48 -7.56 3.52 17.10
N GLU A 49 -8.80 3.50 17.62
CA GLU A 49 -9.98 3.04 16.90
C GLU A 49 -10.26 3.91 15.66
N ASP A 50 -10.18 5.24 15.80
CA ASP A 50 -10.35 6.17 14.68
C ASP A 50 -9.35 5.91 13.54
N LEU A 51 -8.10 5.57 13.89
CA LEU A 51 -7.04 5.28 12.94
C LEU A 51 -7.13 3.87 12.33
N LYS A 52 -7.93 2.97 12.90
CA LYS A 52 -8.27 1.68 12.29
C LYS A 52 -9.50 1.77 11.40
N SER A 53 -9.86 2.96 10.92
CA SER A 53 -10.91 3.11 9.90
C SER A 53 -10.53 2.42 8.58
N PRO A 54 -11.36 1.49 8.07
CA PRO A 54 -11.08 0.85 6.79
C PRO A 54 -11.06 1.84 5.62
N ILE A 55 -11.84 2.93 5.69
CA ILE A 55 -11.84 3.99 4.67
C ILE A 55 -10.50 4.74 4.65
N LEU A 56 -9.92 5.06 5.82
CA LEU A 56 -8.59 5.67 5.88
C LEU A 56 -7.52 4.75 5.28
N TRP A 57 -7.62 3.44 5.51
CA TRP A 57 -6.65 2.48 4.98
C TRP A 57 -6.81 2.28 3.47
N LEU A 58 -8.05 2.17 2.96
CA LEU A 58 -8.30 2.08 1.53
C LEU A 58 -7.84 3.34 0.78
N THR A 59 -8.06 4.53 1.34
CA THR A 59 -7.55 5.78 0.73
C THR A 59 -6.02 5.85 0.73
N GLN A 60 -5.36 5.29 1.74
CA GLN A 60 -3.89 5.14 1.75
C GLN A 60 -3.41 4.11 0.72
N ALA A 61 -4.10 2.99 0.56
CA ALA A 61 -3.81 2.00 -0.47
C ALA A 61 -3.92 2.64 -1.88
N GLU A 62 -4.98 3.42 -2.13
CA GLU A 62 -5.12 4.16 -3.38
C GLU A 62 -4.00 5.18 -3.60
N ALA A 63 -3.63 5.95 -2.56
CA ALA A 63 -2.52 6.89 -2.65
C ALA A 63 -1.19 6.21 -3.01
N LEU A 64 -0.93 5.03 -2.44
CA LEU A 64 0.23 4.20 -2.77
C LEU A 64 0.18 3.65 -4.19
N THR A 65 -0.99 3.20 -4.65
CA THR A 65 -1.21 2.77 -6.05
C THR A 65 -0.90 3.90 -7.03
N GLN A 66 -1.45 5.10 -6.79
CA GLN A 66 -1.20 6.25 -7.67
C GLN A 66 0.26 6.68 -7.65
N ALA A 67 0.94 6.61 -6.50
CA ALA A 67 2.38 6.86 -6.41
C ALA A 67 3.19 5.80 -7.19
N ALA A 68 2.84 4.52 -7.08
CA ALA A 68 3.47 3.45 -7.84
C ALA A 68 3.30 3.66 -9.35
N VAL A 69 2.09 4.02 -9.81
CA VAL A 69 1.81 4.33 -11.21
C VAL A 69 2.66 5.51 -11.69
N ALA A 70 2.76 6.57 -10.88
CA ALA A 70 3.57 7.73 -11.22
C ALA A 70 5.06 7.38 -11.36
N VAL A 71 5.59 6.54 -10.48
CA VAL A 71 6.99 6.06 -10.57
C VAL A 71 7.18 5.18 -11.81
N ILE A 72 6.36 4.14 -11.98
CA ILE A 72 6.58 3.11 -13.01
C ILE A 72 6.37 3.65 -14.43
N LYS A 73 5.47 4.63 -14.61
CA LYS A 73 5.24 5.26 -15.92
C LYS A 73 6.23 6.37 -16.25
N ASN A 74 6.96 6.89 -15.26
CA ASN A 74 7.87 7.99 -15.47
C ASN A 74 9.25 7.47 -15.88
N GLN A 75 9.88 8.14 -16.84
CA GLN A 75 11.29 7.91 -17.16
C GLN A 75 12.15 8.83 -16.26
N PRO A 76 12.93 8.28 -15.32
CA PRO A 76 13.77 9.09 -14.44
C PRO A 76 14.96 9.70 -15.21
N GLY A 77 15.31 10.94 -14.87
CA GLY A 77 16.49 11.61 -15.42
C GLY A 77 17.78 11.12 -14.74
N PHE A 78 18.45 10.14 -15.32
CA PHE A 78 19.76 9.65 -14.87
C PHE A 78 20.91 10.07 -15.79
N ASP A 79 20.70 11.07 -16.65
CA ASP A 79 21.71 11.50 -17.62
C ASP A 79 22.98 12.06 -16.97
N GLU A 80 22.85 12.67 -15.80
CA GLU A 80 23.97 13.16 -14.98
C GLU A 80 24.78 12.04 -14.32
N MET A 81 24.26 10.81 -14.29
CA MET A 81 25.00 9.65 -13.76
C MET A 81 25.98 9.11 -14.80
N PRO A 82 27.14 8.58 -14.37
CA PRO A 82 28.05 7.85 -15.25
C PRO A 82 27.33 6.76 -16.03
N ILE A 83 27.68 6.55 -17.30
CA ILE A 83 26.96 5.64 -18.21
C ILE A 83 26.74 4.24 -17.62
N TYR A 84 27.73 3.71 -16.91
CA TYR A 84 27.67 2.38 -16.29
C TYR A 84 26.80 2.32 -15.02
N MET A 85 26.47 3.46 -14.42
CA MET A 85 25.63 3.55 -13.22
C MET A 85 24.15 3.76 -13.55
N ARG A 86 23.82 4.22 -14.76
CA ARG A 86 22.44 4.52 -15.16
C ARG A 86 21.51 3.32 -15.02
N GLY A 87 21.95 2.14 -15.47
CA GLY A 87 21.17 0.90 -15.34
C GLY A 87 20.99 0.45 -13.88
N VAL A 88 21.98 0.71 -13.02
CA VAL A 88 21.89 0.43 -11.58
C VAL A 88 20.85 1.34 -10.92
N CYS A 89 20.86 2.63 -11.26
CA CYS A 89 19.87 3.60 -10.77
C CYS A 89 18.46 3.26 -11.25
N ASP A 90 18.30 2.88 -12.53
CA ASP A 90 17.01 2.51 -13.11
C ASP A 90 16.42 1.25 -12.48
N SER A 91 17.26 0.23 -12.24
CA SER A 91 16.85 -0.99 -11.55
C SER A 91 16.34 -0.70 -10.13
N GLN A 92 17.04 0.18 -9.40
CA GLN A 92 16.59 0.61 -8.07
C GLN A 92 15.34 1.49 -8.11
N TYR A 93 15.19 2.34 -9.12
CA TYR A 93 13.97 3.13 -9.33
C TYR A 93 12.75 2.25 -9.55
N CYS A 94 12.89 1.20 -10.36
CA CYS A 94 11.84 0.19 -10.54
C CYS A 94 11.53 -0.56 -9.24
N ALA A 95 12.55 -0.89 -8.44
CA ALA A 95 12.36 -1.53 -7.14
C ALA A 95 11.54 -0.67 -6.16
N VAL A 96 11.73 0.66 -6.18
CA VAL A 96 10.88 1.60 -5.43
C VAL A 96 9.42 1.52 -5.90
N GLY A 97 9.18 1.46 -7.21
CA GLY A 97 7.85 1.26 -7.77
C GLY A 97 7.19 -0.03 -7.28
N LEU A 98 7.92 -1.15 -7.31
CA LEU A 98 7.45 -2.44 -6.81
C LEU A 98 7.15 -2.43 -5.31
N MET A 99 7.97 -1.74 -4.51
CA MET A 99 7.70 -1.56 -3.08
C MET A 99 6.39 -0.81 -2.84
N LEU A 100 6.11 0.25 -3.62
CA LEU A 100 4.85 0.98 -3.51
C LEU A 100 3.64 0.10 -3.88
N VAL A 101 3.77 -0.76 -4.90
CA VAL A 101 2.75 -1.78 -5.21
C VAL A 101 2.57 -2.74 -4.04
N GLY A 102 3.66 -3.27 -3.48
CA GLY A 102 3.60 -4.17 -2.32
C GLY A 102 2.92 -3.52 -1.11
N TYR A 103 3.25 -2.25 -0.79
CA TYR A 103 2.61 -1.51 0.30
C TYR A 103 1.12 -1.25 0.02
N SER A 104 0.76 -0.92 -1.22
CA SER A 104 -0.66 -0.71 -1.57
C SER A 104 -1.48 -1.98 -1.33
N LEU A 105 -0.96 -3.16 -1.69
CA LEU A 105 -1.60 -4.45 -1.43
C LEU A 105 -1.66 -4.78 0.06
N GLU A 106 -0.56 -4.57 0.80
CA GLU A 106 -0.54 -4.81 2.24
C GLU A 106 -1.63 -4.01 2.96
N VAL A 107 -1.70 -2.70 2.68
CA VAL A 107 -2.66 -1.80 3.31
C VAL A 107 -4.09 -2.16 2.89
N CYS A 108 -4.32 -2.47 1.61
CA CYS A 108 -5.63 -2.89 1.10
C CYS A 108 -6.12 -4.20 1.75
N LEU A 109 -5.26 -5.22 1.82
CA LEU A 109 -5.59 -6.51 2.45
C LEU A 109 -5.95 -6.35 3.92
N LYS A 110 -5.16 -5.56 4.67
CA LYS A 110 -5.47 -5.27 6.08
C LYS A 110 -6.76 -4.46 6.23
N ALA A 111 -7.04 -3.52 5.32
CA ALA A 111 -8.31 -2.78 5.31
C ALA A 111 -9.52 -3.72 5.09
N MET A 112 -9.40 -4.67 4.17
CA MET A 112 -10.42 -5.72 3.96
C MET A 112 -10.60 -6.59 5.21
N THR A 113 -9.51 -6.96 5.90
CA THR A 113 -9.62 -7.66 7.20
C THR A 113 -10.39 -6.84 8.25
N ILE A 114 -10.15 -5.52 8.32
CA ILE A 114 -10.90 -4.62 9.21
C ILE A 114 -12.38 -4.59 8.82
N LEU A 115 -12.71 -4.52 7.52
CA LEU A 115 -14.09 -4.55 7.03
C LEU A 115 -14.80 -5.86 7.42
N GLN A 116 -14.14 -7.01 7.24
CA GLN A 116 -14.74 -8.32 7.53
C GLN A 116 -14.90 -8.60 9.03
N SER A 117 -13.92 -8.24 9.84
CA SER A 117 -13.89 -8.62 11.26
C SER A 117 -14.41 -7.53 12.20
N GLY A 118 -14.49 -6.29 11.72
CA GLY A 118 -14.74 -5.10 12.54
C GLY A 118 -13.50 -4.59 13.27
N VAL A 119 -13.51 -3.30 13.60
CA VAL A 119 -12.35 -2.61 14.20
C VAL A 119 -11.92 -3.24 15.52
N MET A 120 -12.87 -3.57 16.40
CA MET A 120 -12.57 -4.15 17.72
C MET A 120 -11.88 -5.51 17.61
N THR A 121 -12.36 -6.37 16.72
CA THR A 121 -11.76 -7.70 16.48
C THR A 121 -10.37 -7.57 15.86
N TYR A 122 -10.18 -6.64 14.93
CA TYR A 122 -8.87 -6.36 14.34
C TYR A 122 -7.87 -5.89 15.41
N MET A 123 -8.28 -4.96 16.28
CA MET A 123 -7.43 -4.46 17.37
C MET A 123 -7.07 -5.57 18.38
N ALA A 124 -8.01 -6.44 18.74
CA ALA A 124 -7.75 -7.56 19.62
C ALA A 124 -6.71 -8.54 19.05
N ASN A 125 -6.65 -8.67 17.72
CA ASN A 125 -5.76 -9.59 17.01
C ASN A 125 -4.58 -8.90 16.34
N GLU A 126 -4.33 -7.61 16.58
CA GLU A 126 -3.44 -6.78 15.75
C GLU A 126 -2.03 -7.39 15.57
N LYS A 127 -1.53 -8.06 16.61
CA LYS A 127 -0.23 -8.75 16.61
C LYS A 127 -0.10 -9.82 15.53
N SER A 128 -1.20 -10.51 15.16
CA SER A 128 -1.16 -11.51 14.08
C SER A 128 -0.93 -10.86 12.71
N PHE A 129 -1.19 -9.56 12.58
CA PHE A 129 -1.06 -8.78 11.35
C PHE A 129 0.19 -7.88 11.32
N TYR A 130 1.07 -7.98 12.32
CA TYR A 130 2.34 -7.23 12.36
C TYR A 130 3.36 -7.71 11.32
N HIS A 131 3.09 -8.82 10.64
CA HIS A 131 3.93 -9.26 9.54
C HIS A 131 3.56 -8.57 8.22
N HIS A 132 4.56 -8.42 7.35
CA HIS A 132 4.41 -7.87 5.99
C HIS A 132 4.19 -8.96 4.93
N ARG A 133 3.93 -10.21 5.35
CA ARG A 133 3.80 -11.37 4.45
C ARG A 133 2.52 -11.30 3.62
N LEU A 134 2.62 -10.84 2.38
CA LEU A 134 1.47 -10.62 1.49
C LEU A 134 0.72 -11.92 1.19
N VAL A 135 1.42 -13.04 1.03
CA VAL A 135 0.79 -14.36 0.82
C VAL A 135 -0.17 -14.69 1.96
N LYS A 136 0.24 -14.41 3.21
CA LYS A 136 -0.58 -14.66 4.40
C LYS A 136 -1.76 -13.70 4.50
N LEU A 137 -1.52 -12.43 4.20
CA LEU A 137 -2.59 -11.43 4.20
C LEU A 137 -3.65 -11.70 3.12
N ALA A 138 -3.27 -12.35 2.02
CA ALA A 138 -4.15 -12.66 0.90
C ALA A 138 -4.82 -14.04 0.98
N GLU A 139 -4.70 -14.80 2.08
CA GLU A 139 -5.25 -16.17 2.18
C GLU A 139 -6.78 -16.25 1.98
N PHE A 140 -7.51 -15.16 2.26
CA PHE A 140 -8.96 -15.08 2.04
C PHE A 140 -9.34 -14.74 0.59
N ILE A 141 -8.39 -14.37 -0.26
CA ILE A 141 -8.66 -14.06 -1.66
C ILE A 141 -8.88 -15.38 -2.41
N PRO A 142 -10.04 -15.55 -3.09
CA PRO A 142 -10.34 -16.79 -3.80
C PRO A 142 -9.41 -16.99 -5.01
N ASP A 143 -9.20 -18.25 -5.38
CA ASP A 143 -8.59 -18.66 -6.65
C ASP A 143 -7.17 -18.10 -6.92
N LEU A 144 -6.37 -17.88 -5.87
CA LEU A 144 -4.95 -17.56 -6.02
C LEU A 144 -4.17 -18.76 -6.57
N SER A 145 -3.65 -18.60 -7.80
CA SER A 145 -2.81 -19.59 -8.45
C SER A 145 -1.43 -19.71 -7.77
N VAL A 146 -0.65 -20.72 -8.17
CA VAL A 146 0.74 -20.86 -7.73
C VAL A 146 1.57 -19.63 -8.12
N LYS A 147 1.40 -19.13 -9.35
CA LYS A 147 2.07 -17.92 -9.84
C LYS A 147 1.66 -16.68 -9.06
N ASP A 148 0.40 -16.58 -8.64
CA ASP A 148 -0.06 -15.46 -7.82
C ASP A 148 0.61 -15.45 -6.44
N LYS A 149 0.70 -16.62 -5.81
CA LYS A 149 1.38 -16.77 -4.52
C LYS A 149 2.87 -16.46 -4.65
N ALA A 150 3.51 -16.87 -5.75
CA ALA A 150 4.89 -16.50 -6.06
C ALA A 150 5.06 -14.98 -6.20
N ILE A 151 4.17 -14.28 -6.92
CA ILE A 151 4.20 -12.82 -7.04
C ILE A 151 4.09 -12.15 -5.65
N LEU A 152 3.15 -12.58 -4.81
CA LEU A 152 2.96 -12.03 -3.46
C LEU A 152 4.17 -12.33 -2.55
N GLN A 153 4.78 -13.50 -2.69
CA GLN A 153 6.02 -13.84 -1.99
C GLN A 153 7.15 -12.89 -2.41
N THR A 154 7.39 -12.75 -3.72
CA THR A 154 8.41 -11.84 -4.24
C THR A 154 8.18 -10.40 -3.78
N LEU A 155 6.96 -9.87 -3.88
CA LEU A 155 6.61 -8.52 -3.42
C LEU A 155 6.81 -8.32 -1.91
N THR A 156 6.71 -9.38 -1.10
CA THR A 156 6.99 -9.30 0.34
C THR A 156 8.46 -8.90 0.60
N HIS A 157 9.41 -9.32 -0.23
CA HIS A 157 10.80 -8.87 -0.09
C HIS A 157 10.94 -7.38 -0.43
N PHE A 158 10.20 -6.87 -1.41
CA PHE A 158 10.22 -5.45 -1.77
C PHE A 158 9.64 -4.54 -0.69
N THR A 159 8.60 -4.97 0.04
CA THR A 159 8.06 -4.21 1.18
C THR A 159 8.99 -4.24 2.40
N LEU A 160 9.79 -5.30 2.54
CA LEU A 160 10.70 -5.51 3.67
C LEU A 160 12.09 -4.91 3.49
N TRP A 161 12.68 -4.97 2.31
CA TRP A 161 14.05 -4.46 2.13
C TRP A 161 14.34 -4.08 0.69
N ALA A 162 13.92 -4.86 -0.31
CA ALA A 162 14.47 -4.74 -1.67
C ALA A 162 14.12 -3.42 -2.37
N GLY A 163 13.04 -2.74 -1.99
CA GLY A 163 12.74 -1.39 -2.47
C GLY A 163 13.26 -0.25 -1.59
N ARG A 164 13.87 -0.56 -0.43
CA ARG A 164 14.40 0.41 0.55
C ARG A 164 15.92 0.45 0.57
N TYR A 165 16.55 -0.73 0.49
CA TYR A 165 17.99 -0.92 0.60
C TYR A 165 18.42 -2.01 -0.40
N PRO A 166 19.64 -1.92 -0.94
CA PRO A 166 20.21 -2.99 -1.77
C PRO A 166 20.61 -4.24 -0.96
N ASP A 167 20.56 -4.17 0.37
CA ASP A 167 20.94 -5.23 1.30
C ASP A 167 19.73 -5.67 2.13
N PRO A 168 19.39 -6.98 2.17
CA PRO A 168 18.39 -7.52 3.09
C PRO A 168 18.78 -7.41 4.58
N GLY A 169 20.00 -7.02 4.88
CA GLY A 169 20.55 -6.84 6.22
C GLY A 169 21.10 -8.13 6.81
N SER A 170 21.63 -8.02 8.03
CA SER A 170 22.47 -9.01 8.74
C SER A 170 22.09 -10.48 8.47
N GLY A 171 22.85 -11.12 7.57
CA GLY A 171 22.84 -12.58 7.35
C GLY A 171 21.81 -13.11 6.33
N ARG A 172 21.03 -12.24 5.67
CA ARG A 172 19.94 -12.64 4.76
C ARG A 172 20.27 -12.52 3.26
N VAL A 173 21.55 -12.56 2.89
CA VAL A 173 22.00 -12.39 1.49
C VAL A 173 21.30 -13.37 0.53
N LYS A 174 20.93 -14.57 1.00
CA LYS A 174 20.18 -15.57 0.23
C LYS A 174 18.81 -15.07 -0.25
N ASP A 175 18.19 -14.13 0.45
CA ASP A 175 16.91 -13.53 0.07
C ASP A 175 17.02 -12.78 -1.27
N VAL A 176 18.22 -12.33 -1.66
CA VAL A 176 18.48 -11.74 -2.99
C VAL A 176 18.32 -12.79 -4.08
N GLU A 177 18.89 -13.98 -3.88
CA GLU A 177 18.77 -15.10 -4.82
C GLU A 177 17.33 -15.63 -4.88
N GLU A 178 16.63 -15.64 -3.76
CA GLU A 178 15.22 -16.07 -3.70
C GLU A 178 14.32 -15.21 -4.62
N VAL A 179 14.46 -13.88 -4.58
CA VAL A 179 13.69 -12.98 -5.46
C VAL A 179 13.88 -13.33 -6.93
N PHE A 180 15.13 -13.53 -7.35
CA PHE A 180 15.47 -13.90 -8.72
C PHE A 180 14.93 -15.29 -9.08
N ASN A 181 15.23 -16.30 -8.27
CA ASN A 181 14.87 -17.70 -8.55
C ASN A 181 13.35 -17.89 -8.64
N VAL A 182 12.58 -17.30 -7.72
CA VAL A 182 11.11 -17.41 -7.74
C VAL A 182 10.53 -16.70 -8.97
N ALA A 183 11.08 -15.53 -9.33
CA ALA A 183 10.63 -14.79 -10.50
C ALA A 183 10.91 -15.53 -11.81
N GLU A 184 12.10 -16.13 -11.95
CA GLU A 184 12.48 -16.92 -13.12
C GLU A 184 11.70 -18.24 -13.22
N GLU A 185 11.59 -19.00 -12.12
CA GLU A 185 10.87 -20.28 -12.07
C GLU A 185 9.41 -20.15 -12.53
N HIS A 186 8.78 -19.03 -12.20
CA HIS A 186 7.37 -18.78 -12.52
C HIS A 186 7.18 -17.82 -13.71
N GLU A 187 8.27 -17.42 -14.37
CA GLU A 187 8.28 -16.46 -15.48
C GLU A 187 7.44 -15.20 -15.17
N ILE A 188 7.65 -14.61 -13.99
CA ILE A 188 6.84 -13.48 -13.51
C ILE A 188 7.10 -12.25 -14.38
N ALA A 189 6.08 -11.85 -15.15
CA ALA A 189 6.12 -10.63 -15.93
C ALA A 189 5.33 -9.51 -15.24
N VAL A 190 5.65 -8.26 -15.58
CA VAL A 190 4.96 -7.06 -15.06
C VAL A 190 3.44 -7.10 -15.29
N LYS A 191 3.00 -7.69 -16.40
CA LYS A 191 1.57 -7.88 -16.71
C LYS A 191 0.87 -8.79 -15.69
N ASP A 192 1.56 -9.83 -15.22
CA ASP A 192 1.00 -10.81 -14.28
C ASP A 192 0.88 -10.17 -12.90
N LEU A 193 1.91 -9.42 -12.50
CA LEU A 193 1.92 -8.65 -11.27
C LEU A 193 0.77 -7.65 -11.20
N PHE A 194 0.57 -6.85 -12.26
CA PHE A 194 -0.52 -5.87 -12.25
C PHE A 194 -1.90 -6.50 -12.40
N ALA A 195 -2.03 -7.60 -13.15
CA ALA A 195 -3.27 -8.36 -13.20
C ALA A 195 -3.64 -8.92 -11.81
N LEU A 196 -2.68 -9.46 -11.07
CA LEU A 196 -2.90 -9.90 -9.70
C LEU A 196 -3.27 -8.72 -8.78
N ALA A 197 -2.51 -7.63 -8.81
CA ALA A 197 -2.77 -6.48 -7.96
C ALA A 197 -4.19 -5.90 -8.18
N ALA A 198 -4.61 -5.78 -9.44
CA ALA A 198 -5.96 -5.35 -9.80
C ALA A 198 -7.04 -6.30 -9.28
N ARG A 199 -6.83 -7.63 -9.37
CA ARG A 199 -7.78 -8.62 -8.84
C ARG A 199 -7.90 -8.55 -7.32
N VAL A 200 -6.77 -8.47 -6.60
CA VAL A 200 -6.77 -8.37 -5.13
C VAL A 200 -7.46 -7.08 -4.68
N MET A 201 -7.11 -5.93 -5.27
CA MET A 201 -7.75 -4.66 -4.91
C MET A 201 -9.23 -4.64 -5.28
N GLY A 202 -9.60 -5.18 -6.44
CA GLY A 202 -10.99 -5.27 -6.89
C GLY A 202 -11.87 -6.14 -5.99
N HIS A 203 -11.28 -7.11 -5.28
CA HIS A 203 -11.99 -7.93 -4.31
C HIS A 203 -12.54 -7.13 -3.12
N THR A 204 -12.04 -5.90 -2.89
CA THR A 204 -12.60 -4.97 -1.89
C THR A 204 -14.11 -4.78 -2.07
N GLN A 205 -14.62 -4.75 -3.31
CA GLN A 205 -16.05 -4.59 -3.56
C GLN A 205 -16.85 -5.76 -2.96
N ALA A 206 -16.40 -7.01 -3.17
CA ALA A 206 -17.06 -8.18 -2.62
C ALA A 206 -17.06 -8.13 -1.07
N VAL A 207 -15.94 -7.73 -0.47
CA VAL A 207 -15.83 -7.57 0.99
C VAL A 207 -16.79 -6.51 1.53
N VAL A 208 -16.93 -5.37 0.83
CA VAL A 208 -17.88 -4.32 1.21
C VAL A 208 -19.33 -4.80 1.07
N ASP A 209 -19.65 -5.52 -0.01
CA ASP A 209 -20.99 -6.07 -0.24
C ASP A 209 -21.35 -7.11 0.83
N GLU A 210 -20.40 -7.89 1.33
CA GLU A 210 -20.61 -8.83 2.43
C GLU A 210 -20.77 -8.11 3.77
N ALA A 211 -19.97 -7.08 4.05
CA ALA A 211 -20.00 -6.34 5.32
C ALA A 211 -21.25 -5.45 5.49
N THR A 212 -21.99 -5.19 4.40
CA THR A 212 -23.18 -4.31 4.40
C THR A 212 -24.50 -5.07 4.24
N ARG A 213 -24.46 -6.41 4.16
CA ARG A 213 -25.63 -7.28 4.25
C ARG A 213 -26.06 -7.50 5.68
#